data_AF-A0A354I502-F1
#
_entry.id   AF-A0A354I502-F1
#
_cell.length_a   1.000
_cell.length_b   1.000
_cell.length_c   1.000
_cell.angle_alpha   90.00
_cell.angle_beta   90.00
_cell.angle_gamma   90.00
#
_symmetry.space_group_name_H-M   'P 1'
#
loop_
_entity.id
_entity.type
_entity.pdbx_description
1 polymer ?
#
loop_
_entity_poly.entity_id
_entity_poly.type
_entity_poly.pdbx_seq_one_letter_code
_entity_poly.pdbx_strand_id
1 'polypeptide(L)'
;MGNKKVCSIILIAALAMGIMNPTSALRKAAAKIKLNKTSVTLNTGYTIALKVKGTKKKATWTSGNTQVATVTQKGKVTAKSAGTTKITAKIAKKKYTCIVKVKDTSTDDSNSATTISDNFEKLKTYIQNNGSLAADGYHFIEDMSTGIVYILSYTEQNGIPVFMFLSKQFDENGSILYYNAMALTPVLSTGSVVSYCYAKLNPDNDEFSVGYQAKTNIDPKTFTKGTMLTFGVLDNVLGRENPAIQEVSNRMLSTAFDAWGFMLLKGEISWADLGFMAY
;
A
#
# COMPACT_ATOMS: atom_id res chain seq x y z
N MET A 1 46.60 32.23 21.29
CA MET A 1 45.49 32.80 20.49
C MET A 1 44.22 32.75 21.32
N GLY A 2 43.70 33.88 21.77
CA GLY A 2 42.50 33.95 22.60
C GLY A 2 41.90 35.35 22.64
N ASN A 3 40.57 35.38 22.49
CA ASN A 3 39.60 36.42 22.85
C ASN A 3 39.60 37.78 22.13
N LYS A 4 38.57 37.97 21.28
CA LYS A 4 37.93 39.27 21.01
C LYS A 4 36.44 39.10 21.36
N LYS A 5 35.97 39.71 22.46
CA LYS A 5 35.41 41.08 22.59
C LYS A 5 34.05 41.20 21.87
N VAL A 6 33.00 41.84 22.36
CA VAL A 6 32.66 42.62 23.56
C VAL A 6 31.14 42.90 23.42
N CYS A 7 30.40 42.90 24.52
CA CYS A 7 29.04 43.44 24.62
C CYS A 7 29.04 44.98 24.51
N SER A 8 28.00 45.57 23.89
CA SER A 8 27.19 46.71 24.40
C SER A 8 26.80 47.79 23.36
N ILE A 9 25.68 48.46 23.67
CA ILE A 9 25.19 49.81 23.27
C ILE A 9 24.14 49.80 22.12
N ILE A 10 22.81 49.91 22.32
CA ILE A 10 21.87 50.87 23.00
C ILE A 10 21.33 51.97 22.05
N LEU A 11 19.99 52.16 21.99
CA LEU A 11 19.22 53.44 21.99
C LEU A 11 17.68 53.12 21.90
N ILE A 12 16.85 53.18 22.97
CA ILE A 12 16.12 54.31 23.62
C ILE A 12 15.09 54.97 22.67
N ALA A 13 13.79 55.24 22.95
CA ALA A 13 12.81 54.99 24.02
C ALA A 13 11.42 55.51 23.55
N ALA A 14 10.32 55.02 24.14
CA ALA A 14 9.16 55.85 24.56
C ALA A 14 8.10 54.99 25.29
N LEU A 15 7.98 55.21 26.60
CA LEU A 15 6.85 54.77 27.43
C LEU A 15 5.66 55.71 27.21
N ALA A 16 4.48 55.15 26.94
CA ALA A 16 3.20 55.77 27.28
C ALA A 16 2.14 54.69 27.54
N MET A 17 1.85 54.49 28.83
CA MET A 17 0.55 54.17 29.44
C MET A 17 -0.29 52.99 28.88
N GLY A 18 -0.29 51.88 29.64
CA GLY A 18 -1.52 51.27 30.17
C GLY A 18 -2.42 50.43 29.26
N ILE A 19 -2.81 49.27 29.81
CA ILE A 19 -4.01 48.46 29.56
C ILE A 19 -3.80 47.18 28.72
N MET A 20 -4.05 46.06 29.40
CA MET A 20 -4.50 44.74 28.90
C MET A 20 -3.60 43.94 27.96
N ASN A 21 -3.18 42.77 28.44
CA ASN A 21 -3.02 41.59 27.59
C ASN A 21 -4.27 41.41 26.70
N PRO A 22 -4.08 41.06 25.43
CA PRO A 22 -4.75 39.90 24.93
C PRO A 22 -3.65 38.87 24.69
N THR A 23 -3.57 37.88 25.58
CA THR A 23 -3.18 36.55 25.13
C THR A 23 -4.07 36.26 23.94
N SER A 24 -3.47 36.21 22.75
CA SER A 24 -4.16 35.76 21.55
C SER A 24 -4.52 34.30 21.80
N ALA A 25 -5.67 34.10 22.44
CA ALA A 25 -6.38 32.86 22.35
C ALA A 25 -6.59 32.66 20.86
N LEU A 26 -5.73 31.82 20.26
CA LEU A 26 -5.95 31.26 18.95
C LEU A 26 -7.30 30.56 19.05
N ARG A 27 -8.37 31.28 18.74
CA ARG A 27 -9.70 30.72 18.62
C ARG A 27 -9.61 29.84 17.40
N LYS A 28 -9.20 28.59 17.62
CA LYS A 28 -9.20 27.51 16.63
C LYS A 28 -10.60 27.51 16.04
N ALA A 29 -10.74 28.10 14.85
CA ALA A 29 -12.00 28.14 14.14
C ALA A 29 -12.52 26.70 14.13
N ALA A 30 -13.76 26.51 14.59
CA ALA A 30 -14.35 25.18 14.67
C ALA A 30 -14.27 24.56 13.27
N ALA A 31 -13.40 23.56 13.10
CA ALA A 31 -13.16 22.94 11.80
C ALA A 31 -14.49 22.43 11.26
N LYS A 32 -14.87 22.87 10.04
CA LYS A 32 -16.14 22.49 9.42
C LYS A 32 -16.21 20.96 9.34
N ILE A 33 -17.19 20.39 10.04
CA ILE A 33 -17.40 18.94 10.07
C ILE A 33 -17.70 18.46 8.65
N LYS A 34 -16.91 17.49 8.17
CA LYS A 34 -17.05 16.91 6.82
C LYS A 34 -16.58 15.46 6.79
N LEU A 35 -17.03 14.71 5.79
CA LEU A 35 -16.45 13.41 5.47
C LEU A 35 -15.13 13.57 4.71
N ASN A 36 -14.26 12.57 4.81
CA ASN A 36 -13.07 12.47 3.96
C ASN A 36 -13.42 12.23 2.48
N LYS A 37 -14.55 11.58 2.19
CA LYS A 37 -15.06 11.28 0.85
C LYS A 37 -16.58 11.43 0.81
N THR A 38 -17.11 11.98 -0.27
CA THR A 38 -18.56 12.17 -0.51
C THR A 38 -19.09 11.29 -1.65
N SER A 39 -18.20 10.72 -2.46
CA SER A 39 -18.51 9.70 -3.46
C SER A 39 -17.33 8.75 -3.61
N VAL A 40 -17.59 7.46 -3.77
CA VAL A 40 -16.60 6.42 -4.02
C VAL A 40 -17.18 5.37 -4.96
N THR A 41 -16.34 4.85 -5.84
CA THR A 41 -16.63 3.65 -6.62
C THR A 41 -15.77 2.52 -6.06
N LEU A 42 -16.38 1.39 -5.75
CA LEU A 42 -15.72 0.19 -5.23
C LEU A 42 -16.12 -0.99 -6.11
N ASN A 43 -15.22 -1.95 -6.24
CA ASN A 43 -15.57 -3.26 -6.76
C ASN A 43 -16.18 -4.11 -5.64
N THR A 44 -16.96 -5.13 -5.99
CA THR A 44 -17.57 -6.03 -5.00
C THR A 44 -16.47 -6.71 -4.16
N GLY A 45 -16.67 -6.85 -2.84
CA GLY A 45 -15.67 -7.40 -1.91
C GLY A 45 -14.72 -6.35 -1.31
N TYR A 46 -14.51 -5.21 -1.97
CA TYR A 46 -13.59 -4.17 -1.47
C TYR A 46 -14.13 -3.42 -0.27
N THR A 47 -13.19 -2.85 0.49
CA THR A 47 -13.51 -2.04 1.67
C THR A 47 -12.83 -0.69 1.66
N ILE A 48 -13.45 0.31 2.30
CA ILE A 48 -12.87 1.63 2.48
C ILE A 48 -13.23 2.21 3.84
N ALA A 49 -12.35 3.01 4.43
CA ALA A 49 -12.63 3.74 5.66
C ALA A 49 -13.18 5.15 5.36
N LEU A 50 -14.42 5.40 5.75
CA LEU A 50 -14.96 6.76 5.84
C LEU A 50 -14.64 7.36 7.21
N LYS A 51 -14.11 8.58 7.21
CA LYS A 51 -13.70 9.32 8.41
C LYS A 51 -14.39 10.67 8.45
N VAL A 52 -14.94 11.01 9.60
CA VAL A 52 -15.43 12.37 9.85
C VAL A 52 -14.27 13.23 10.35
N LYS A 53 -14.01 14.35 9.67
CA LYS A 53 -13.04 15.36 10.07
C LYS A 53 -13.75 16.54 10.75
N GLY A 54 -13.01 17.25 11.61
CA GLY A 54 -13.49 18.49 12.24
C GLY A 54 -14.31 18.32 13.51
N THR A 55 -14.39 17.11 14.08
CA THR A 55 -15.03 16.87 15.38
C THR A 55 -14.42 15.69 16.11
N LYS A 56 -14.53 15.69 17.44
CA LYS A 56 -14.21 14.54 18.32
C LYS A 56 -15.45 13.68 18.63
N LYS A 57 -16.65 14.14 18.24
CA LYS A 57 -17.89 13.40 18.48
C LYS A 57 -17.93 12.14 17.62
N LYS A 58 -18.38 11.03 18.20
CA LYS A 58 -18.58 9.77 17.48
C LYS A 58 -19.74 9.92 16.48
N ALA A 59 -19.58 9.31 15.31
CA ALA A 59 -20.63 9.24 14.30
C ALA A 59 -21.39 7.92 14.40
N THR A 60 -22.70 7.98 14.21
CA THR A 60 -23.52 6.79 13.98
C THR A 60 -23.59 6.55 12.48
N TRP A 61 -23.15 5.38 12.05
CA TRP A 61 -23.10 5.00 10.64
C TRP A 61 -24.30 4.16 10.23
N THR A 62 -24.82 4.40 9.03
CA THR A 62 -25.92 3.63 8.44
C THR A 62 -25.71 3.49 6.93
N SER A 63 -26.18 2.38 6.36
CA SER A 63 -26.25 2.19 4.91
C SER A 63 -27.70 2.30 4.45
N GLY A 64 -27.93 2.97 3.32
CA GLY A 64 -29.25 3.04 2.69
C GLY A 64 -29.69 1.73 2.04
N ASN A 65 -28.75 0.83 1.75
CA ASN A 65 -29.00 -0.51 1.23
C ASN A 65 -27.83 -1.41 1.62
N THR A 66 -28.05 -2.28 2.61
CA THR A 66 -27.06 -3.20 3.16
C THR A 66 -26.74 -4.36 2.23
N GLN A 67 -27.54 -4.61 1.20
CA GLN A 67 -27.22 -5.59 0.15
C GLN A 67 -26.14 -5.06 -0.79
N VAL A 68 -26.15 -3.74 -1.09
CA VAL A 68 -25.13 -3.10 -1.95
C VAL A 68 -23.84 -2.81 -1.18
N ALA A 69 -23.94 -2.18 0.00
CA ALA A 69 -22.76 -1.95 0.84
C ALA A 69 -23.13 -1.89 2.33
N THR A 70 -22.27 -2.43 3.18
CA THR A 70 -22.41 -2.36 4.65
C THR A 70 -21.42 -1.38 5.25
N VAL A 71 -21.67 -0.89 6.46
CA VAL A 71 -20.75 -0.01 7.18
C VAL A 71 -20.70 -0.41 8.66
N THR A 72 -19.49 -0.53 9.19
CA THR A 72 -19.26 -0.82 10.61
C THR A 72 -19.40 0.43 11.47
N GLN A 73 -19.48 0.27 12.79
CA GLN A 73 -19.50 1.38 13.75
C GLN A 73 -18.25 2.29 13.67
N LYS A 74 -17.12 1.76 13.17
CA LYS A 74 -15.87 2.51 12.97
C LYS A 74 -15.78 3.21 11.60
N GLY A 75 -16.82 3.11 10.75
CA GLY A 75 -16.85 3.73 9.42
C GLY A 75 -16.13 2.93 8.33
N LYS A 76 -15.78 1.66 8.58
CA LYS A 76 -15.33 0.74 7.51
C LYS A 76 -16.53 0.32 6.68
N VAL A 77 -16.56 0.74 5.42
CA VAL A 77 -17.56 0.38 4.41
C VAL A 77 -17.07 -0.86 3.66
N THR A 78 -17.95 -1.82 3.41
CA THR A 78 -17.68 -3.04 2.64
C THR A 78 -18.69 -3.14 1.50
N ALA A 79 -18.20 -3.21 0.26
CA ALA A 79 -19.00 -3.40 -0.94
C ALA A 79 -19.45 -4.86 -1.05
N LYS A 80 -20.75 -5.09 -1.27
CA LYS A 80 -21.36 -6.43 -1.24
C LYS A 80 -21.97 -6.87 -2.57
N SER A 81 -22.63 -5.99 -3.29
CA SER A 81 -23.22 -6.30 -4.60
C SER A 81 -23.25 -5.06 -5.47
N ALA A 82 -23.25 -5.24 -6.79
CA ALA A 82 -23.38 -4.14 -7.73
C ALA A 82 -24.61 -3.27 -7.43
N GLY A 83 -24.45 -1.96 -7.61
CA GLY A 83 -25.50 -0.99 -7.35
C GLY A 83 -24.97 0.32 -6.80
N THR A 84 -25.86 1.22 -6.39
CA THR A 84 -25.48 2.47 -5.74
C THR A 84 -26.25 2.61 -4.43
N THR A 85 -25.54 2.92 -3.35
CA THR A 85 -26.13 3.17 -2.04
C THR A 85 -25.52 4.38 -1.38
N LYS A 86 -26.18 4.92 -0.36
CA LYS A 86 -25.69 6.05 0.44
C LYS A 86 -25.26 5.54 1.81
N ILE A 87 -24.01 5.81 2.18
CA ILE A 87 -23.53 5.64 3.55
C ILE A 87 -23.69 6.97 4.28
N THR A 88 -24.40 6.97 5.41
CA THR A 88 -24.70 8.16 6.20
C THR A 88 -23.99 8.13 7.55
N ALA A 89 -23.19 9.15 7.83
CA ALA A 89 -22.67 9.48 9.16
C ALA A 89 -23.58 10.52 9.82
N LYS A 90 -24.25 10.14 10.92
CA LYS A 90 -25.04 11.05 11.76
C LYS A 90 -24.21 11.51 12.96
N ILE A 91 -24.13 12.82 13.17
CA ILE A 91 -23.48 13.43 14.32
C ILE A 91 -24.46 14.42 14.95
N ALA A 92 -24.93 14.06 16.14
CA ALA A 92 -26.07 14.75 16.78
C ALA A 92 -27.25 14.86 15.79
N LYS A 93 -27.66 16.07 15.41
CA LYS A 93 -28.77 16.33 14.49
C LYS A 93 -28.35 16.46 13.01
N LYS A 94 -27.05 16.46 12.69
CA LYS A 94 -26.54 16.64 11.32
C LYS A 94 -26.22 15.30 10.66
N LYS A 95 -26.49 15.19 9.35
CA LYS A 95 -26.18 14.02 8.52
C LYS A 95 -25.14 14.40 7.46
N TYR A 96 -24.20 13.50 7.23
CA TYR A 96 -23.19 13.60 6.18
C TYR A 96 -23.22 12.31 5.37
N THR A 97 -23.25 12.42 4.04
CA THR A 97 -23.47 11.27 3.16
C THR A 97 -22.29 11.06 2.22
N CYS A 98 -21.97 9.80 1.98
CA CYS A 98 -21.10 9.36 0.90
C CYS A 98 -21.89 8.44 -0.03
N ILE A 99 -21.88 8.75 -1.32
CA ILE A 99 -22.41 7.87 -2.36
C ILE A 99 -21.40 6.75 -2.59
N VAL A 100 -21.84 5.51 -2.50
CA VAL A 100 -21.02 4.33 -2.78
C VAL A 100 -21.62 3.66 -4.01
N LYS A 101 -20.88 3.70 -5.11
CA LYS A 101 -21.18 2.94 -6.33
C LYS A 101 -20.38 1.65 -6.28
N VAL A 102 -21.06 0.52 -6.30
CA VAL A 102 -20.44 -0.81 -6.35
C VAL A 102 -20.55 -1.33 -7.77
N LYS A 103 -19.41 -1.72 -8.34
CA LYS A 103 -19.33 -2.45 -9.61
C LYS A 103 -19.30 -3.95 -9.33
N ASP A 104 -19.98 -4.72 -10.17
CA ASP A 104 -19.90 -6.18 -10.09
C ASP A 104 -18.52 -6.63 -10.55
N THR A 105 -17.95 -7.58 -9.82
CA THR A 105 -16.75 -8.34 -10.23
C THR A 105 -17.03 -9.83 -10.25
N SER A 106 -18.29 -10.24 -10.10
CA SER A 106 -18.73 -11.62 -10.30
C SER A 106 -18.69 -11.89 -11.81
N THR A 107 -17.76 -12.74 -12.21
CA THR A 107 -17.31 -12.93 -13.58
C THR A 107 -18.37 -13.56 -14.47
N ASP A 108 -18.60 -12.94 -15.63
CA ASP A 108 -18.81 -13.68 -16.87
C ASP A 108 -17.38 -14.01 -17.38
N ASP A 109 -16.95 -15.26 -17.20
CA ASP A 109 -15.54 -15.70 -17.28
C ASP A 109 -14.89 -15.52 -18.68
N SER A 110 -15.67 -15.20 -19.72
CA SER A 110 -15.14 -14.95 -21.06
C SER A 110 -14.64 -13.51 -21.29
N ASN A 111 -15.11 -12.54 -20.50
CA ASN A 111 -14.77 -11.11 -20.68
C ASN A 111 -13.73 -10.61 -19.66
N SER A 112 -13.52 -11.34 -18.56
CA SER A 112 -12.52 -11.01 -17.53
C SER A 112 -11.10 -11.36 -17.96
N ALA A 113 -10.89 -12.44 -18.74
CA ALA A 113 -9.57 -12.84 -19.20
C ALA A 113 -8.99 -11.83 -20.22
N THR A 114 -9.82 -11.38 -21.18
CA THR A 114 -9.44 -10.33 -22.14
C THR A 114 -9.13 -9.00 -21.44
N THR A 115 -10.01 -8.56 -20.52
CA THR A 115 -9.78 -7.33 -19.74
C THR A 115 -8.50 -7.38 -18.90
N ILE A 116 -8.18 -8.54 -18.31
CA ILE A 116 -6.97 -8.71 -17.51
C ILE A 116 -5.74 -8.75 -18.42
N SER A 117 -5.81 -9.45 -19.56
CA SER A 117 -4.75 -9.43 -20.57
C SER A 117 -4.44 -8.00 -21.04
N ASP A 118 -5.47 -7.19 -21.29
CA ASP A 118 -5.31 -5.78 -21.67
C ASP A 118 -4.61 -4.96 -20.56
N ASN A 119 -4.94 -5.23 -19.29
CA ASN A 119 -4.28 -4.59 -18.16
C ASN A 119 -2.81 -5.00 -18.02
N PHE A 120 -2.45 -6.23 -18.36
CA PHE A 120 -1.06 -6.65 -18.43
C PHE A 120 -0.31 -6.00 -19.60
N GLU A 121 -0.95 -5.83 -20.74
CA GLU A 121 -0.36 -5.04 -21.85
C GLU A 121 -0.18 -3.56 -21.47
N LYS A 122 -1.13 -2.99 -20.70
CA LYS A 122 -0.97 -1.66 -20.09
C LYS A 122 0.24 -1.62 -19.15
N LEU A 123 0.42 -2.63 -18.31
CA LEU A 123 1.59 -2.74 -17.41
C LEU A 123 2.89 -2.85 -18.18
N LYS A 124 2.94 -3.70 -19.21
CA LYS A 124 4.10 -3.83 -20.10
C LYS A 124 4.47 -2.50 -20.73
N THR A 125 3.49 -1.83 -21.34
CA THR A 125 3.67 -0.52 -21.97
C THR A 125 4.15 0.53 -20.95
N TYR A 126 3.58 0.53 -19.75
CA TYR A 126 4.01 1.42 -18.68
C TYR A 126 5.48 1.20 -18.31
N ILE A 127 5.90 -0.07 -18.13
CA ILE A 127 7.29 -0.43 -17.81
C ILE A 127 8.24 -0.04 -18.96
N GLN A 128 7.85 -0.28 -20.21
CA GLN A 128 8.66 0.09 -21.39
C GLN A 128 8.85 1.60 -21.50
N ASN A 129 7.81 2.39 -21.26
CA ASN A 129 7.84 3.84 -21.46
C ASN A 129 8.51 4.60 -20.31
N ASN A 130 8.53 4.03 -19.09
CA ASN A 130 9.01 4.72 -17.89
C ASN A 130 10.22 4.03 -17.24
N GLY A 131 10.60 2.86 -17.72
CA GLY A 131 11.70 2.05 -17.20
C GLY A 131 12.97 2.16 -18.02
N SER A 132 13.99 1.44 -17.57
CA SER A 132 15.24 1.20 -18.27
C SER A 132 15.25 -0.20 -18.88
N LEU A 133 16.01 -0.39 -19.96
CA LEU A 133 16.28 -1.69 -20.56
C LEU A 133 17.63 -2.22 -20.04
N ALA A 134 17.62 -3.37 -19.37
CA ALA A 134 18.82 -4.06 -18.96
C ALA A 134 19.51 -4.75 -20.15
N ALA A 135 20.81 -5.01 -20.03
CA ALA A 135 21.62 -5.61 -21.10
C ALA A 135 21.17 -7.03 -21.48
N ASP A 136 20.53 -7.74 -20.55
CA ASP A 136 19.95 -9.07 -20.71
C ASP A 136 18.47 -9.03 -21.16
N GLY A 137 17.96 -7.85 -21.52
CA GLY A 137 16.73 -7.69 -22.29
C GLY A 137 15.45 -7.52 -21.47
N TYR A 138 15.51 -7.49 -20.13
CA TYR A 138 14.34 -7.13 -19.33
C TYR A 138 14.22 -5.61 -19.16
N HIS A 139 12.98 -5.12 -19.15
CA HIS A 139 12.70 -3.71 -18.83
C HIS A 139 12.33 -3.58 -17.36
N PHE A 140 12.76 -2.52 -16.70
CA PHE A 140 12.49 -2.31 -15.28
C PHE A 140 12.32 -0.85 -14.87
N ILE A 141 11.43 -0.61 -13.91
CA ILE A 141 11.30 0.64 -13.17
C ILE A 141 11.81 0.39 -11.76
N GLU A 142 12.65 1.29 -11.26
CA GLU A 142 13.19 1.24 -9.90
C GLU A 142 12.72 2.45 -9.08
N ASP A 143 12.33 2.21 -7.83
CA ASP A 143 12.02 3.23 -6.85
C ASP A 143 12.87 3.02 -5.58
N MET A 144 13.76 3.97 -5.31
CA MET A 144 14.64 3.96 -4.14
C MET A 144 14.25 5.00 -3.07
N SER A 145 13.07 5.61 -3.17
CA SER A 145 12.68 6.79 -2.37
C SER A 145 12.56 6.53 -0.85
N THR A 146 12.57 5.27 -0.42
CA THR A 146 12.33 4.88 0.98
C THR A 146 13.51 4.15 1.63
N GLY A 147 14.67 4.10 0.97
CA GLY A 147 15.82 3.28 1.42
C GLY A 147 15.64 1.78 1.18
N ILE A 148 14.46 1.36 0.71
CA ILE A 148 14.19 0.07 0.10
C ILE A 148 14.08 0.32 -1.41
N VAL A 149 14.74 -0.55 -2.18
CA VAL A 149 14.68 -0.60 -3.63
C VAL A 149 13.50 -1.45 -4.05
N TYR A 150 12.50 -0.84 -4.69
CA TYR A 150 11.39 -1.56 -5.31
C TYR A 150 11.55 -1.59 -6.81
N ILE A 151 11.35 -2.75 -7.41
CA ILE A 151 11.51 -2.96 -8.85
C ILE A 151 10.23 -3.56 -9.43
N LEU A 152 9.70 -2.92 -10.47
CA LEU A 152 8.72 -3.51 -11.38
C LEU A 152 9.44 -3.81 -12.68
N SER A 153 9.53 -5.08 -13.08
CA SER A 153 10.14 -5.44 -14.35
C SER A 153 9.26 -6.37 -15.18
N TYR A 154 9.54 -6.42 -16.48
CA TYR A 154 8.96 -7.42 -17.38
C TYR A 154 10.03 -7.98 -18.32
N THR A 155 9.87 -9.25 -18.64
CA THR A 155 10.64 -9.96 -19.68
C THR A 155 9.68 -10.86 -20.48
N GLU A 156 10.10 -11.36 -21.62
CA GLU A 156 9.33 -12.35 -22.38
C GLU A 156 10.08 -13.68 -22.40
N GLN A 157 9.42 -14.74 -21.94
CA GLN A 157 9.95 -16.10 -21.96
C GLN A 157 9.07 -16.95 -22.86
N ASN A 158 9.62 -17.45 -23.97
CA ASN A 158 8.89 -18.27 -24.95
C ASN A 158 7.58 -17.59 -25.45
N GLY A 159 7.60 -16.27 -25.64
CA GLY A 159 6.43 -15.49 -26.06
C GLY A 159 5.41 -15.21 -24.96
N ILE A 160 5.68 -15.60 -23.70
CA ILE A 160 4.85 -15.30 -22.54
C ILE A 160 5.51 -14.15 -21.76
N PRO A 161 4.84 -13.00 -21.57
CA PRO A 161 5.38 -11.95 -20.74
C PRO A 161 5.34 -12.38 -19.27
N VAL A 162 6.46 -12.19 -18.57
CA VAL A 162 6.64 -12.45 -17.15
C VAL A 162 6.97 -11.13 -16.48
N PHE A 163 6.10 -10.73 -15.56
CA PHE A 163 6.26 -9.54 -14.74
C PHE A 163 6.86 -9.94 -13.41
N MET A 164 7.93 -9.26 -13.01
CA MET A 164 8.60 -9.48 -11.75
C MET A 164 8.44 -8.26 -10.86
N PHE A 165 8.02 -8.53 -9.63
CA PHE A 165 7.91 -7.55 -8.57
C PHE A 165 9.00 -7.86 -7.57
N LEU A 166 9.94 -6.94 -7.33
CA LEU A 166 11.05 -7.14 -6.41
C LEU A 166 11.12 -6.04 -5.36
N SER A 167 11.57 -6.38 -4.17
CA SER A 167 11.89 -5.44 -3.09
C SER A 167 13.23 -5.84 -2.49
N LYS A 168 14.16 -4.89 -2.34
CA LYS A 168 15.49 -5.14 -1.77
C LYS A 168 15.83 -4.06 -0.77
N GLN A 169 16.36 -4.44 0.39
CA GLN A 169 16.94 -3.49 1.34
C GLN A 169 18.42 -3.82 1.55
N PHE A 170 19.24 -2.78 1.63
CA PHE A 170 20.67 -2.90 1.89
C PHE A 170 21.01 -2.36 3.28
N ASP A 171 22.07 -2.89 3.89
CA ASP A 171 22.72 -2.27 5.03
C ASP A 171 23.67 -1.14 4.59
N GLU A 172 24.30 -0.48 5.56
CA GLU A 172 25.25 0.62 5.34
C GLU A 172 26.49 0.20 4.54
N ASN A 173 26.81 -1.11 4.51
CA ASN A 173 27.93 -1.68 3.78
C ASN A 173 27.53 -2.17 2.37
N GLY A 174 26.26 -1.97 1.97
CA GLY A 174 25.74 -2.42 0.68
C GLY A 174 25.40 -3.91 0.61
N SER A 175 25.37 -4.61 1.74
CA SER A 175 24.93 -6.00 1.82
C SER A 175 23.40 -6.07 1.84
N ILE A 176 22.80 -7.05 1.14
CA ILE A 176 21.34 -7.22 1.10
C ILE A 176 20.84 -7.71 2.46
N LEU A 177 20.06 -6.89 3.17
CA LEU A 177 19.33 -7.28 4.39
C LEU A 177 18.04 -8.05 4.08
N TYR A 178 17.37 -7.67 3.00
CA TYR A 178 16.07 -8.23 2.67
C TYR A 178 15.88 -8.28 1.16
N TYR A 179 15.26 -9.37 0.69
CA TYR A 179 14.87 -9.56 -0.69
C TYR A 179 13.49 -10.24 -0.77
N ASN A 180 12.57 -9.68 -1.53
CA ASN A 180 11.34 -10.34 -1.94
C ASN A 180 11.20 -10.30 -3.45
N ALA A 181 10.65 -11.37 -4.00
CA ALA A 181 10.31 -11.47 -5.40
C ALA A 181 8.98 -12.17 -5.61
N MET A 182 8.22 -11.71 -6.60
CA MET A 182 7.02 -12.38 -7.09
C MET A 182 7.01 -12.33 -8.61
N ALA A 183 6.69 -13.46 -9.24
CA ALA A 183 6.50 -13.56 -10.68
C ALA A 183 5.00 -13.62 -11.02
N LEU A 184 4.59 -12.91 -12.06
CA LEU A 184 3.20 -12.85 -12.52
C LEU A 184 3.14 -12.93 -14.05
N THR A 185 2.17 -13.66 -14.60
CA THR A 185 1.95 -13.79 -16.05
C THR A 185 0.49 -13.46 -16.39
N PRO A 186 0.17 -12.99 -17.62
CA PRO A 186 -1.18 -12.54 -17.97
C PRO A 186 -2.27 -13.61 -17.98
N VAL A 187 -1.88 -14.89 -18.03
CA VAL A 187 -2.83 -16.01 -18.06
C VAL A 187 -3.10 -16.46 -16.62
N LEU A 188 -4.28 -16.16 -16.10
CA LEU A 188 -4.79 -16.69 -14.82
C LEU A 188 -5.01 -18.24 -14.80
N SER A 189 -4.30 -19.05 -15.60
CA SER A 189 -4.68 -20.44 -15.92
C SER A 189 -4.58 -21.48 -14.79
N THR A 190 -4.08 -21.18 -13.58
CA THR A 190 -4.15 -22.16 -12.47
C THR A 190 -4.36 -21.58 -11.06
N GLY A 191 -4.56 -20.27 -10.91
CA GLY A 191 -4.92 -19.67 -9.60
C GLY A 191 -3.79 -19.67 -8.56
N SER A 192 -2.52 -19.70 -8.98
CA SER A 192 -1.38 -19.63 -8.05
C SER A 192 -0.18 -18.92 -8.69
N VAL A 193 0.32 -17.89 -8.02
CA VAL A 193 1.60 -17.23 -8.35
C VAL A 193 2.65 -17.59 -7.31
N VAL A 194 3.91 -17.74 -7.73
CA VAL A 194 5.01 -18.09 -6.81
C VAL A 194 5.65 -16.82 -6.27
N SER A 195 5.70 -16.70 -4.95
CA SER A 195 6.44 -15.67 -4.24
C SER A 195 7.62 -16.27 -3.49
N TYR A 196 8.76 -15.59 -3.54
CA TYR A 196 9.99 -15.91 -2.84
C TYR A 196 10.33 -14.82 -1.82
N CYS A 197 10.63 -15.24 -0.60
CA CYS A 197 11.13 -14.40 0.47
C CYS A 197 12.53 -14.86 0.88
N TYR A 198 13.47 -13.91 0.88
CA TYR A 198 14.82 -14.08 1.42
C TYR A 198 15.11 -12.98 2.44
N ALA A 199 15.56 -13.37 3.63
CA ALA A 199 15.94 -12.41 4.66
C ALA A 199 17.32 -12.73 5.23
N LYS A 200 18.21 -11.74 5.22
CA LYS A 200 19.53 -11.74 5.85
C LYS A 200 19.47 -10.82 7.08
N LEU A 201 19.87 -11.30 8.24
CA LEU A 201 19.99 -10.45 9.44
C LEU A 201 21.47 -10.14 9.68
N ASN A 202 21.76 -8.89 10.06
CA ASN A 202 23.09 -8.25 10.02
C ASN A 202 24.21 -9.05 10.73
N PRO A 203 25.47 -9.01 10.25
CA PRO A 203 26.48 -10.05 10.46
C PRO A 203 27.67 -9.65 11.36
N ASP A 204 27.49 -8.97 12.48
CA ASP A 204 28.64 -8.54 13.31
C ASP A 204 29.46 -9.70 13.96
N ASN A 205 29.21 -10.97 13.62
CA ASN A 205 30.05 -12.11 14.00
C ASN A 205 30.43 -12.94 12.76
N ASP A 206 31.71 -12.89 12.42
CA ASP A 206 32.40 -13.58 11.33
C ASP A 206 32.30 -15.12 11.47
N GLU A 207 31.34 -15.70 10.74
CA GLU A 207 31.22 -17.10 10.23
C GLU A 207 29.81 -17.32 9.61
N PHE A 208 28.87 -16.37 9.74
CA PHE A 208 27.45 -16.54 9.41
C PHE A 208 26.91 -15.46 8.45
N SER A 209 27.12 -15.62 7.13
CA SER A 209 26.47 -14.83 6.07
C SER A 209 25.08 -15.34 5.66
N VAL A 210 24.36 -16.02 6.54
CA VAL A 210 23.38 -17.00 6.10
C VAL A 210 21.97 -16.66 6.58
N GLY A 211 21.06 -16.44 5.63
CA GLY A 211 19.66 -16.08 5.85
C GLY A 211 18.71 -17.28 5.80
N TYR A 212 17.42 -17.02 5.56
CA TYR A 212 16.48 -18.07 5.16
C TYR A 212 15.89 -17.77 3.78
N GLN A 213 15.61 -18.83 3.02
CA GLN A 213 14.85 -18.79 1.77
C GLN A 213 13.54 -19.53 1.97
N ALA A 214 12.42 -18.90 1.62
CA ALA A 214 11.12 -19.55 1.66
C ALA A 214 10.25 -19.12 0.48
N LYS A 215 9.36 -20.01 0.04
CA LYS A 215 8.44 -19.75 -1.07
C LYS A 215 7.00 -20.07 -0.70
N THR A 216 6.06 -19.38 -1.32
CA THR A 216 4.62 -19.70 -1.20
C THR A 216 3.93 -19.55 -2.55
N ASN A 217 2.79 -20.21 -2.68
CA ASN A 217 1.83 -19.91 -3.73
C ASN A 217 0.82 -18.90 -3.20
N ILE A 218 0.41 -17.97 -4.05
CA ILE A 218 -0.62 -16.97 -3.76
C ILE A 218 -1.74 -17.14 -4.78
N ASP A 219 -2.96 -17.33 -4.31
CA ASP A 219 -4.14 -17.29 -5.18
C ASP A 219 -4.61 -15.83 -5.33
N PRO A 220 -4.50 -15.22 -6.53
CA PRO A 220 -4.90 -13.83 -6.73
C PRO A 220 -6.38 -13.57 -6.39
N LYS A 221 -7.26 -14.57 -6.56
CA LYS A 221 -8.70 -14.40 -6.33
C LYS A 221 -9.05 -14.26 -4.85
N THR A 222 -8.25 -14.88 -3.97
CA THR A 222 -8.57 -14.97 -2.54
C THR A 222 -7.58 -14.22 -1.66
N PHE A 223 -6.41 -13.84 -2.18
CA PHE A 223 -5.40 -13.13 -1.41
C PHE A 223 -5.82 -11.70 -1.07
N THR A 224 -5.98 -11.46 0.23
CA THR A 224 -6.17 -10.14 0.85
C THR A 224 -4.91 -9.72 1.62
N LYS A 225 -4.80 -8.43 1.98
CA LYS A 225 -3.77 -7.93 2.90
C LYS A 225 -3.66 -8.65 4.25
N GLY A 226 -4.75 -9.28 4.72
CA GLY A 226 -4.76 -10.00 5.99
C GLY A 226 -4.50 -11.51 5.86
N THR A 227 -4.22 -12.00 4.66
CA THR A 227 -4.06 -13.43 4.40
C THR A 227 -2.73 -13.91 4.96
N MET A 228 -2.77 -14.94 5.81
CA MET A 228 -1.59 -15.62 6.29
C MET A 228 -1.34 -16.85 5.43
N LEU A 229 -0.26 -16.83 4.66
CA LEU A 229 0.17 -17.93 3.80
C LEU A 229 1.15 -18.83 4.53
N THR A 230 1.23 -20.09 4.08
CA THR A 230 2.24 -21.04 4.54
C THR A 230 3.40 -21.07 3.55
N PHE A 231 4.57 -20.70 4.02
CA PHE A 231 5.81 -20.70 3.26
C PHE A 231 6.53 -22.04 3.41
N GLY A 232 6.85 -22.66 2.27
CA GLY A 232 7.81 -23.76 2.20
C GLY A 232 9.23 -23.23 2.35
N VAL A 233 9.93 -23.67 3.38
CA VAL A 233 11.32 -23.30 3.65
C VAL A 233 12.23 -24.09 2.71
N LEU A 234 13.02 -23.39 1.91
CA LEU A 234 13.96 -23.96 0.94
C LEU A 234 15.35 -24.11 1.55
N ASP A 235 15.74 -23.14 2.37
CA ASP A 235 17.01 -23.13 3.08
C ASP A 235 16.85 -22.32 4.36
N ASN A 236 17.32 -22.84 5.50
CA ASN A 236 17.22 -22.20 6.81
C ASN A 236 18.53 -22.36 7.57
N VAL A 237 19.49 -21.57 7.17
CA VAL A 237 20.83 -21.67 7.70
C VAL A 237 20.95 -21.06 9.10
N LEU A 238 19.97 -20.24 9.53
CA LEU A 238 19.87 -19.69 10.89
C LEU A 238 19.24 -20.65 11.90
N GLY A 239 18.80 -21.84 11.49
CA GLY A 239 18.13 -22.79 12.38
C GLY A 239 16.86 -22.22 13.03
N ARG A 240 16.22 -21.21 12.44
CA ARG A 240 15.02 -20.59 13.00
C ARG A 240 13.87 -21.56 13.05
N GLU A 241 13.09 -21.50 14.13
CA GLU A 241 11.85 -22.25 14.21
C GLU A 241 10.90 -21.84 13.08
N ASN A 242 10.18 -22.82 12.53
CA ASN A 242 9.25 -22.62 11.43
C ASN A 242 8.24 -21.47 11.70
N PRO A 243 7.62 -21.34 12.90
CA PRO A 243 6.68 -20.25 13.16
C PRO A 243 7.25 -18.84 12.96
N ALA A 244 8.52 -18.61 13.33
CA ALA A 244 9.17 -17.33 13.14
C ALA A 244 9.39 -17.02 11.64
N ILE A 245 9.73 -18.04 10.84
CA ILE A 245 9.85 -17.89 9.39
C ILE A 245 8.49 -17.55 8.77
N GLN A 246 7.41 -18.21 9.20
CA GLN A 246 6.06 -17.91 8.71
C GLN A 246 5.64 -16.47 9.02
N GLU A 247 5.85 -16.01 10.26
CA GLU A 247 5.46 -14.66 10.66
C GLU A 247 6.22 -13.59 9.88
N VAL A 248 7.55 -13.72 9.83
CA VAL A 248 8.42 -12.74 9.14
C VAL A 248 8.12 -12.72 7.64
N SER A 249 7.97 -13.89 7.01
CA SER A 249 7.69 -13.96 5.56
C SER A 249 6.34 -13.36 5.19
N ASN A 250 5.29 -13.58 5.99
CA ASN A 250 3.98 -12.96 5.74
C ASN A 250 4.01 -11.43 5.90
N ARG A 251 4.70 -10.93 6.94
CA ARG A 251 4.86 -9.48 7.16
C ARG A 251 5.61 -8.81 6.02
N MET A 252 6.69 -9.45 5.58
CA MET A 252 7.52 -9.01 4.46
C MET A 252 6.73 -8.99 3.15
N LEU A 253 6.02 -10.07 2.83
CA LEU A 253 5.17 -10.16 1.66
C LEU A 253 4.09 -9.06 1.64
N SER A 254 3.40 -8.85 2.77
CA SER A 254 2.38 -7.79 2.87
C SER A 254 2.97 -6.39 2.67
N THR A 255 4.17 -6.14 3.19
CA THR A 255 4.87 -4.86 3.00
C THR A 255 5.29 -4.66 1.54
N ALA A 256 5.79 -5.72 0.90
CA ALA A 256 6.16 -5.70 -0.51
C ALA A 256 4.95 -5.41 -1.42
N PHE A 257 3.81 -6.08 -1.18
CA PHE A 257 2.59 -5.83 -1.94
C PHE A 257 2.07 -4.39 -1.82
N ASP A 258 2.15 -3.77 -0.63
CA ASP A 258 1.78 -2.36 -0.45
C ASP A 258 2.67 -1.43 -1.29
N ALA A 259 3.98 -1.67 -1.27
CA ALA A 259 4.95 -0.84 -1.98
C ALA A 259 4.86 -1.00 -3.51
N TRP A 260 4.78 -2.24 -3.98
CA TRP A 260 4.51 -2.55 -5.39
C TRP A 260 3.18 -1.96 -5.85
N GLY A 261 2.14 -2.01 -5.00
CA GLY A 261 0.85 -1.36 -5.29
C GLY A 261 0.99 0.15 -5.47
N PHE A 262 1.82 0.81 -4.67
CA PHE A 262 2.13 2.24 -4.86
C PHE A 262 2.83 2.52 -6.19
N MET A 263 3.75 1.64 -6.62
CA MET A 263 4.39 1.76 -7.94
C MET A 263 3.39 1.55 -9.09
N LEU A 264 2.53 0.53 -9.00
CA LEU A 264 1.50 0.26 -10.01
C LEU A 264 0.56 1.46 -10.20
N LEU A 265 0.18 2.12 -9.11
CA LEU A 265 -0.70 3.30 -9.16
C LEU A 265 -0.10 4.46 -9.96
N LYS A 266 1.23 4.56 -10.09
CA LYS A 266 1.89 5.56 -10.95
C LYS A 266 1.66 5.29 -12.44
N GLY A 267 1.44 4.03 -12.81
CA GLY A 267 1.02 3.60 -14.15
C GLY A 267 -0.49 3.53 -14.33
N GLU A 268 -1.26 4.08 -13.38
CA GLU A 268 -2.73 3.97 -13.34
C GLU A 268 -3.23 2.51 -13.40
N ILE A 269 -2.47 1.61 -12.76
CA ILE A 269 -2.79 0.18 -12.63
C ILE A 269 -2.96 -0.12 -11.14
N SER A 270 -3.90 -0.99 -10.82
CA SER A 270 -4.13 -1.50 -9.47
C SER A 270 -3.89 -3.01 -9.41
N TRP A 271 -3.76 -3.54 -8.19
CA TRP A 271 -3.72 -4.98 -7.98
C TRP A 271 -4.97 -5.69 -8.52
N ALA A 272 -6.13 -5.04 -8.42
CA ALA A 272 -7.37 -5.51 -9.03
C ALA A 272 -7.21 -5.71 -10.54
N ASP A 273 -6.63 -4.74 -11.24
CA ASP A 273 -6.47 -4.80 -12.70
C ASP A 273 -5.63 -6.02 -13.15
N LEU A 274 -4.76 -6.51 -12.26
CA LEU A 274 -3.88 -7.68 -12.48
C LEU A 274 -4.46 -9.00 -11.91
N GLY A 275 -5.73 -9.02 -11.51
CA GLY A 275 -6.42 -10.22 -11.04
C GLY A 275 -6.48 -10.40 -9.51
N PHE A 276 -5.84 -9.53 -8.71
CA PHE A 276 -5.90 -9.57 -7.25
C PHE A 276 -7.16 -8.87 -6.73
N MET A 277 -8.33 -9.44 -7.01
CA MET A 277 -9.63 -8.81 -6.71
C MET A 277 -9.92 -8.63 -5.22
N ALA A 278 -9.22 -9.33 -4.34
CA ALA A 278 -9.46 -9.28 -2.90
C ALA A 278 -8.45 -8.41 -2.13
N TYR A 279 -7.41 -7.88 -2.80
CA TYR A 279 -6.31 -7.13 -2.19
C TYR A 279 -6.61 -5.62 -2.12
#